data_AF-A0A2E2BVP7-F1
#
_entry.id   AF-A0A2E2BVP7-F1
#
_cell.length_a   1.000
_cell.length_b   1.000
_cell.length_c   1.000
_cell.angle_alpha   90.00
_cell.angle_beta   90.00
_cell.angle_gamma   90.00
#
_symmetry.space_group_name_H-M   'P 1'
#
loop_
_entity.id
_entity.type
_entity.pdbx_description
1 polymer ?
#
loop_
_entity_poly.entity_id
_entity_poly.type
_entity_poly.pdbx_seq_one_letter_code
_entity_poly.pdbx_strand_id
1 'polypeptide(L)'
;MSKWTIVLIFVACAALSWGTYVPLVHIAAQKLHSNLRAFLFVGMAYFLVAVLIPCFFIFVLGKDPTAKAGVNFDTGPILWGILAGTAGAMGALCVIFAVTTGGKGAAIYVAPLVFAGAPIVNTIATITVFHPTKTLPDLRFFLGLGLAAAGAAMVMIYKPVDKPHAVPAAVEQVVEPAINDTGTT
;
A
#
# COMPACT_ATOMS: atom_id res chain seq x y z
N MET A 1 -17.35 16.72 16.72
CA MET A 1 -16.05 16.74 15.98
C MET A 1 -16.15 17.73 14.83
N SER A 2 -15.06 18.38 14.42
CA SER A 2 -15.08 19.20 13.20
C SER A 2 -15.11 18.32 11.94
N LYS A 3 -15.63 18.83 10.81
CA LYS A 3 -15.61 18.11 9.53
C LYS A 3 -14.19 17.70 9.13
N TRP A 4 -13.22 18.60 9.32
CA TRP A 4 -11.80 18.35 9.04
C TRP A 4 -11.19 17.27 9.93
N THR A 5 -11.57 17.20 11.21
CA THR A 5 -11.13 16.12 12.11
C THR A 5 -11.55 14.75 11.57
N ILE A 6 -12.79 14.63 11.08
CA ILE A 6 -13.31 13.37 10.51
C ILE A 6 -12.56 13.00 9.22
N VAL A 7 -12.36 13.97 8.31
CA VAL A 7 -11.58 13.77 7.08
C VAL A 7 -10.16 13.29 7.39
N LEU A 8 -9.45 13.93 8.32
CA LEU A 8 -8.08 13.57 8.68
C LEU A 8 -7.98 12.17 9.31
N ILE A 9 -8.99 11.74 10.09
CA ILE A 9 -9.07 10.37 10.62
C ILE A 9 -9.18 9.36 9.46
N PHE A 10 -10.09 9.57 8.50
CA PHE A 10 -10.22 8.66 7.35
C PHE A 10 -8.97 8.66 6.45
N VAL A 11 -8.34 9.81 6.25
CA VAL A 11 -7.05 9.91 5.53
C VAL A 11 -5.95 9.13 6.26
N ALA A 12 -5.86 9.24 7.59
CA ALA A 12 -4.90 8.47 8.38
C ALA A 12 -5.18 6.96 8.32
N CYS A 13 -6.44 6.53 8.45
CA CYS A 13 -6.83 5.13 8.29
C CYS A 13 -6.47 4.59 6.89
N ALA A 14 -6.70 5.37 5.84
CA ALA A 14 -6.34 5.01 4.47
C ALA A 14 -4.81 4.89 4.29
N ALA A 15 -4.05 5.87 4.80
CA ALA A 15 -2.59 5.86 4.76
C ALA A 15 -1.97 4.68 5.52
N LEU A 16 -2.50 4.35 6.71
CA LEU A 16 -2.06 3.18 7.49
C LEU A 16 -2.40 1.87 6.78
N SER A 17 -3.60 1.75 6.22
CA SER A 17 -4.05 0.55 5.48
C SER A 17 -3.20 0.31 4.23
N TRP A 18 -3.00 1.34 3.40
CA TRP A 18 -2.20 1.22 2.18
C TRP A 18 -0.69 1.14 2.44
N GLY A 19 -0.18 1.80 3.49
CA GLY A 19 1.21 1.70 3.91
C GLY A 19 1.59 0.31 4.43
N THR A 20 0.67 -0.35 5.16
CA THR A 20 0.87 -1.74 5.62
C THR A 20 0.54 -2.78 4.55
N TYR A 21 -0.32 -2.48 3.58
CA TYR A 21 -0.66 -3.37 2.47
C TYR A 21 0.58 -3.87 1.69
N VAL A 22 1.50 -2.96 1.33
CA VAL A 22 2.67 -3.30 0.48
C VAL A 22 3.60 -4.35 1.11
N PRO A 23 4.07 -4.22 2.38
CA PRO A 23 4.86 -5.28 3.01
C PRO A 23 4.05 -6.56 3.26
N LEU A 24 2.76 -6.45 3.64
CA LEU A 24 1.90 -7.62 3.86
C LEU A 24 1.74 -8.47 2.58
N VAL A 25 1.45 -7.83 1.46
CA VAL A 25 1.25 -8.55 0.18
C VAL A 25 2.56 -9.08 -0.40
N HIS A 26 3.69 -8.41 -0.14
CA HIS A 26 5.01 -8.96 -0.48
C HIS A 26 5.31 -10.23 0.33
N ILE A 27 5.07 -10.22 1.64
CA ILE A 27 5.22 -11.42 2.49
C ILE A 27 4.32 -12.55 1.99
N ALA A 28 3.07 -12.26 1.63
CA ALA A 28 2.15 -13.24 1.07
C ALA A 28 2.66 -13.81 -0.26
N ALA A 29 3.10 -12.98 -1.20
CA ALA A 29 3.61 -13.41 -2.51
C ALA A 29 4.89 -14.25 -2.39
N GLN A 30 5.79 -13.88 -1.47
CA GLN A 30 7.00 -14.66 -1.17
C GLN A 30 6.66 -16.01 -0.55
N LYS A 31 5.82 -16.07 0.50
CA LYS A 31 5.45 -17.32 1.19
C LYS A 31 4.59 -18.26 0.34
N LEU A 32 3.77 -17.74 -0.58
CA LEU A 32 2.97 -18.53 -1.52
C LEU A 32 3.73 -18.89 -2.81
N HIS A 33 4.95 -18.36 -2.98
CA HIS A 33 5.77 -18.42 -4.19
C HIS A 33 4.97 -18.03 -5.46
N SER A 34 4.04 -17.08 -5.34
CA SER A 34 3.15 -16.69 -6.43
C SER A 34 2.42 -15.36 -6.19
N ASN A 35 2.67 -14.42 -7.08
CA ASN A 35 2.00 -13.11 -7.12
C ASN A 35 0.49 -13.24 -7.31
N LEU A 36 0.06 -14.14 -8.20
CA LEU A 36 -1.37 -14.33 -8.52
C LEU A 36 -2.13 -15.00 -7.37
N ARG A 37 -1.51 -15.94 -6.63
CA ARG A 37 -2.12 -16.50 -5.42
C ARG A 37 -2.25 -15.46 -4.31
N ALA A 38 -1.25 -14.62 -4.10
CA ALA A 38 -1.35 -13.51 -3.15
C ALA A 38 -2.45 -12.52 -3.57
N PHE A 39 -2.50 -12.14 -4.85
CA PHE A 39 -3.55 -11.26 -5.38
C PHE A 39 -4.96 -11.86 -5.26
N LEU A 40 -5.13 -13.18 -5.45
CA LEU A 40 -6.40 -13.87 -5.25
C LEU A 40 -6.94 -13.69 -3.82
N PHE A 41 -6.08 -13.79 -2.80
CA PHE A 41 -6.48 -13.57 -1.41
C PHE A 41 -6.73 -12.08 -1.09
N VAL A 42 -6.04 -11.15 -1.76
CA VAL A 42 -6.40 -9.71 -1.72
C VAL A 42 -7.79 -9.49 -2.32
N GLY A 43 -8.09 -10.11 -3.47
CA GLY A 43 -9.41 -10.06 -4.11
C GLY A 43 -10.52 -10.65 -3.23
N MET A 44 -10.25 -11.76 -2.53
CA MET A 44 -11.16 -12.33 -1.54
C MET A 44 -11.44 -11.33 -0.40
N ALA A 45 -10.41 -10.71 0.16
CA ALA A 45 -10.58 -9.69 1.20
C ALA A 45 -11.37 -8.47 0.69
N TYR A 46 -11.15 -8.05 -0.56
CA TYR A 46 -11.91 -6.98 -1.21
C TYR A 46 -13.38 -7.38 -1.40
N PHE A 47 -13.70 -8.61 -1.77
CA PHE A 47 -15.10 -9.08 -1.82
C PHE A 47 -15.77 -9.01 -0.44
N LEU A 48 -15.10 -9.53 0.61
CA LEU A 48 -15.64 -9.48 1.98
C LEU A 48 -15.89 -8.04 2.46
N VAL A 49 -14.95 -7.12 2.23
CA VAL A 49 -15.04 -5.73 2.73
C VAL A 49 -15.90 -4.84 1.83
N ALA A 50 -15.73 -4.88 0.51
CA ALA A 50 -16.38 -3.97 -0.43
C ALA A 50 -17.73 -4.46 -0.94
N VAL A 51 -18.08 -5.74 -0.78
CA VAL A 51 -19.40 -6.27 -1.14
C VAL A 51 -20.21 -6.62 0.10
N LEU A 52 -19.72 -7.49 0.99
CA LEU A 52 -20.55 -7.99 2.09
C LEU A 52 -20.89 -6.90 3.13
N ILE A 53 -19.96 -6.01 3.46
CA ILE A 53 -20.23 -4.93 4.44
C ILE A 53 -21.29 -3.95 3.89
N PRO A 54 -21.17 -3.35 2.68
CA PRO A 54 -22.24 -2.51 2.14
C PRO A 54 -23.57 -3.24 1.99
N CYS A 55 -23.57 -4.49 1.52
CA CYS A 55 -24.80 -5.28 1.41
C CYS A 55 -25.49 -5.51 2.76
N PHE A 56 -24.72 -5.72 3.83
CA PHE A 56 -25.27 -5.85 5.18
C PHE A 56 -25.95 -4.56 5.66
N PHE A 57 -25.30 -3.40 5.50
CA PHE A 57 -25.91 -2.11 5.90
C PHE A 57 -27.14 -1.74 5.05
N ILE A 58 -27.05 -1.91 3.73
CA ILE A 58 -28.10 -1.50 2.79
C ILE A 58 -29.30 -2.46 2.83
N PHE A 59 -29.07 -3.77 2.69
CA PHE A 59 -30.15 -4.75 2.50
C PHE A 59 -30.59 -5.47 3.78
N VAL A 60 -29.70 -5.68 4.76
CA VAL A 60 -30.04 -6.40 6.00
C VAL A 60 -30.48 -5.44 7.10
N LEU A 61 -29.77 -4.32 7.29
CA LEU A 61 -30.12 -3.32 8.29
C LEU A 61 -31.11 -2.25 7.79
N GLY A 62 -31.30 -2.13 6.46
CA GLY A 62 -32.12 -1.07 5.85
C GLY A 62 -31.62 0.35 6.18
N LYS A 63 -30.33 0.48 6.52
CA LYS A 63 -29.72 1.70 7.07
C LYS A 63 -28.38 1.94 6.39
N ASP A 64 -28.41 2.74 5.34
CA ASP A 64 -27.20 3.34 4.80
C ASP A 64 -26.75 4.51 5.71
N PRO A 65 -25.57 4.45 6.36
CA PRO A 65 -25.06 5.55 7.18
C PRO A 65 -24.53 6.72 6.35
N THR A 66 -24.48 6.61 5.02
CA THR A 66 -23.91 7.60 4.08
C THR A 66 -24.97 8.34 3.26
N ALA A 67 -26.19 7.80 3.17
CA ALA A 67 -27.29 8.36 2.37
C ALA A 67 -28.55 8.66 3.21
N LYS A 68 -29.46 9.48 2.65
CA LYS A 68 -30.83 9.60 3.17
C LYS A 68 -31.67 8.41 2.69
N ALA A 69 -32.79 8.14 3.36
CA ALA A 69 -33.65 7.00 3.05
C ALA A 69 -34.06 6.94 1.56
N GLY A 70 -33.82 5.79 0.93
CA GLY A 70 -34.03 5.55 -0.49
C GLY A 70 -32.77 4.97 -1.14
N VAL A 71 -32.88 3.81 -1.80
CA VAL A 71 -31.73 3.17 -2.44
C VAL A 71 -31.65 3.62 -3.89
N ASN A 72 -30.53 4.26 -4.27
CA ASN A 72 -30.25 4.65 -5.65
C ASN A 72 -29.33 3.59 -6.30
N PHE A 73 -29.78 3.02 -7.42
CA PHE A 73 -29.02 2.10 -8.27
C PHE A 73 -28.99 2.56 -9.74
N ASP A 74 -28.70 3.85 -9.96
CA ASP A 74 -28.54 4.42 -11.29
C ASP A 74 -27.34 3.80 -12.02
N THR A 75 -27.54 3.36 -13.27
CA THR A 75 -26.54 2.67 -14.09
C THR A 75 -25.24 3.47 -14.28
N GLY A 76 -25.33 4.80 -14.38
CA GLY A 76 -24.17 5.69 -14.55
C GLY A 76 -23.23 5.68 -13.34
N PRO A 77 -23.70 6.03 -12.13
CA PRO A 77 -22.93 5.87 -10.89
C PRO A 77 -22.41 4.45 -10.64
N ILE A 78 -23.19 3.41 -10.96
CA ILE A 78 -22.72 2.01 -10.86
C ILE A 78 -21.49 1.77 -11.75
N LEU A 79 -21.50 2.25 -13.00
CA LEU A 79 -20.36 2.11 -13.90
C LEU A 79 -19.11 2.83 -13.36
N TRP A 80 -19.27 4.02 -12.77
CA TRP A 80 -18.16 4.71 -12.10
C TRP A 80 -17.59 3.91 -10.91
N GLY A 81 -18.45 3.27 -10.11
CA GLY A 81 -18.03 2.37 -9.04
C GLY A 81 -17.23 1.17 -9.56
N ILE A 82 -17.69 0.54 -10.64
CA ILE A 82 -16.99 -0.58 -11.31
C ILE A 82 -15.63 -0.12 -11.84
N LEU A 83 -15.57 0.99 -12.57
CA LEU A 83 -14.32 1.53 -13.12
C LEU A 83 -13.31 1.89 -12.03
N ALA A 84 -13.76 2.51 -10.93
CA ALA A 84 -12.92 2.82 -9.78
C ALA A 84 -12.37 1.54 -9.11
N GLY A 85 -13.22 0.52 -8.92
CA GLY A 85 -12.82 -0.79 -8.40
C GLY A 85 -11.80 -1.49 -9.30
N THR A 86 -12.01 -1.49 -10.62
CA THR A 86 -11.08 -2.06 -11.61
C THR A 86 -9.74 -1.32 -11.59
N ALA A 87 -9.73 0.01 -11.55
CA ALA A 87 -8.49 0.80 -11.44
C ALA A 87 -7.72 0.49 -10.15
N GLY A 88 -8.40 0.38 -9.01
CA GLY A 88 -7.80 -0.01 -7.74
C GLY A 88 -7.22 -1.43 -7.77
N ALA A 89 -7.94 -2.40 -8.34
CA ALA A 89 -7.48 -3.78 -8.48
C ALA A 89 -6.26 -3.91 -9.40
N MET A 90 -6.24 -3.19 -10.53
CA MET A 90 -5.06 -3.14 -11.41
C MET A 90 -3.86 -2.49 -10.71
N GLY A 91 -4.07 -1.39 -9.97
CA GLY A 91 -3.02 -0.75 -9.18
C GLY A 91 -2.42 -1.70 -8.13
N ALA A 92 -3.27 -2.41 -7.39
CA ALA A 92 -2.86 -3.44 -6.44
C ALA A 92 -2.04 -4.57 -7.10
N LEU A 93 -2.47 -5.06 -8.26
CA LEU A 93 -1.73 -6.07 -9.03
C LEU A 93 -0.34 -5.55 -9.46
N CYS A 94 -0.27 -4.35 -10.01
CA CYS A 94 0.99 -3.70 -10.39
C CYS A 94 1.94 -3.52 -9.22
N VAL A 95 1.45 -3.16 -8.03
CA VAL A 95 2.26 -3.09 -6.79
C VAL A 95 2.85 -4.45 -6.46
N ILE A 96 2.07 -5.53 -6.48
CA ILE A 96 2.58 -6.89 -6.18
C ILE A 96 3.72 -7.26 -7.14
N PHE A 97 3.54 -7.05 -8.44
CA PHE A 97 4.60 -7.32 -9.42
C PHE A 97 5.82 -6.42 -9.23
N ALA A 98 5.64 -5.12 -8.98
CA ALA A 98 6.76 -4.19 -8.75
C ALA A 98 7.60 -4.58 -7.52
N VAL A 99 6.98 -4.93 -6.40
CA VAL A 99 7.72 -5.32 -5.18
C VAL A 99 8.38 -6.69 -5.34
N THR A 100 7.73 -7.65 -6.01
CA THR A 100 8.31 -9.00 -6.16
C THR A 100 9.44 -9.04 -7.18
N THR A 101 9.33 -8.32 -8.30
CA THR A 101 10.43 -8.13 -9.26
C THR A 101 11.58 -7.32 -8.66
N GLY A 102 11.30 -6.37 -7.76
CA GLY A 102 12.31 -5.60 -7.05
C GLY A 102 13.12 -6.37 -5.99
N GLY A 103 12.71 -7.60 -5.64
CA GLY A 103 13.40 -8.47 -4.69
C GLY A 103 13.25 -8.07 -3.21
N LYS A 104 14.21 -8.52 -2.38
CA LYS A 104 14.24 -8.20 -0.95
C LYS A 104 14.41 -6.69 -0.74
N GLY A 105 13.72 -6.12 0.24
CA GLY A 105 13.73 -4.68 0.52
C GLY A 105 12.88 -3.82 -0.43
N ALA A 106 12.33 -4.37 -1.52
CA ALA A 106 11.58 -3.58 -2.51
C ALA A 106 10.36 -2.84 -1.95
N ALA A 107 9.72 -3.37 -0.90
CA ALA A 107 8.57 -2.73 -0.26
C ALA A 107 8.93 -1.33 0.30
N ILE A 108 10.20 -1.11 0.67
CA ILE A 108 10.69 0.14 1.25
C ILE A 108 10.70 1.28 0.22
N TYR A 109 10.99 1.00 -1.05
CA TYR A 109 11.04 2.03 -2.11
C TYR A 109 9.84 2.02 -3.05
N VAL A 110 9.21 0.86 -3.32
CA VAL A 110 8.04 0.78 -4.21
C VAL A 110 6.82 1.50 -3.61
N ALA A 111 6.56 1.34 -2.31
CA ALA A 111 5.45 2.02 -1.65
C ALA A 111 5.52 3.55 -1.79
N PRO A 112 6.59 4.25 -1.35
CA PRO A 112 6.67 5.71 -1.48
C PRO A 112 6.70 6.18 -2.95
N LEU A 113 7.28 5.41 -3.89
CA LEU A 113 7.22 5.76 -5.32
C LEU A 113 5.76 5.80 -5.82
N VAL A 114 4.96 4.77 -5.52
CA VAL A 114 3.55 4.70 -5.94
C VAL A 114 2.70 5.75 -5.24
N PHE A 115 2.86 5.93 -3.91
CA PHE A 115 2.04 6.87 -3.14
C PHE A 115 2.47 8.34 -3.27
N ALA A 116 3.67 8.64 -3.76
CA ALA A 116 4.05 9.99 -4.19
C ALA A 116 3.60 10.28 -5.64
N GLY A 117 3.59 9.28 -6.53
CA GLY A 117 3.11 9.42 -7.91
C GLY A 117 1.58 9.54 -8.02
N ALA A 118 0.83 8.76 -7.22
CA ALA A 118 -0.63 8.73 -7.31
C ALA A 118 -1.33 10.09 -7.10
N PRO A 119 -0.93 10.96 -6.13
CA PRO A 119 -1.47 12.31 -6.00
C PRO A 119 -1.25 13.20 -7.24
N ILE A 120 -0.13 13.03 -7.94
CA ILE A 120 0.20 13.79 -9.16
C ILE A 120 -0.73 13.36 -10.29
N VAL A 121 -0.85 12.05 -10.54
CA VAL A 121 -1.76 11.49 -11.55
C VAL A 121 -3.21 11.85 -11.25
N ASN A 122 -3.64 11.72 -9.99
CA ASN A 122 -4.98 12.11 -9.55
C ASN A 122 -5.26 13.60 -9.79
N THR A 123 -4.30 14.49 -9.49
CA THR A 123 -4.43 15.92 -9.74
C THR A 123 -4.63 16.20 -11.23
N ILE A 124 -3.76 15.64 -12.08
CA ILE A 124 -3.83 15.85 -13.53
C ILE A 124 -5.18 15.37 -14.05
N ALA A 125 -5.56 14.12 -13.76
CA ALA A 125 -6.83 13.55 -14.22
C ALA A 125 -8.06 14.29 -13.68
N THR A 126 -7.99 14.83 -12.47
CA THR A 126 -9.06 15.66 -11.89
C THR A 126 -9.20 16.97 -12.68
N ILE A 127 -8.12 17.71 -12.86
CA ILE A 127 -8.13 19.04 -13.50
C ILE A 127 -8.42 18.95 -15.01
N THR A 128 -8.07 17.85 -15.68
CA THR A 128 -8.27 17.71 -17.14
C THR A 128 -9.52 16.95 -17.54
N VAL A 129 -9.96 15.95 -16.76
CA VAL A 129 -11.06 15.04 -17.15
C VAL A 129 -12.23 15.09 -16.19
N PHE A 130 -12.01 14.85 -14.89
CA PHE A 130 -13.13 14.57 -13.97
C PHE A 130 -13.81 15.83 -13.41
N HIS A 131 -13.06 16.91 -13.18
CA HIS A 131 -13.55 18.21 -12.75
C HIS A 131 -12.71 19.33 -13.42
N PRO A 132 -12.97 19.66 -14.70
CA PRO A 132 -12.26 20.73 -15.40
C PRO A 132 -12.41 22.09 -14.69
N THR A 133 -11.38 22.49 -13.94
CA THR A 133 -11.41 23.71 -13.11
C THR A 133 -11.15 24.95 -13.97
N LYS A 134 -12.10 25.90 -13.98
CA LYS A 134 -11.90 27.22 -14.63
C LYS A 134 -10.78 28.06 -13.99
N THR A 135 -10.50 27.82 -12.72
CA THR A 135 -9.41 28.43 -11.95
C THR A 135 -8.50 27.31 -11.45
N LEU A 136 -7.23 27.33 -11.86
CA LEU A 136 -6.25 26.34 -11.38
C LEU A 136 -6.00 26.51 -9.87
N PRO A 137 -5.55 25.44 -9.18
CA PRO A 137 -5.03 25.54 -7.82
C PRO A 137 -3.89 26.57 -7.69
N ASP A 138 -3.70 27.08 -6.46
CA ASP A 138 -2.58 27.97 -6.14
C ASP A 138 -1.22 27.33 -6.47
N LEU A 139 -0.23 28.12 -6.88
CA LEU A 139 1.10 27.64 -7.26
C LEU A 139 1.76 26.80 -6.14
N ARG A 140 1.47 27.10 -4.86
CA ARG A 140 1.95 26.36 -3.68
C ARG A 140 1.47 24.92 -3.64
N PHE A 141 0.27 24.64 -4.19
CA PHE A 141 -0.24 23.27 -4.33
C PHE A 141 0.61 22.47 -5.32
N PHE A 142 0.95 23.06 -6.48
CA PHE A 142 1.84 22.45 -7.46
C PHE A 142 3.28 22.29 -6.94
N LEU A 143 3.78 23.23 -6.13
CA LEU A 143 5.05 23.07 -5.42
C LEU A 143 5.02 21.86 -4.47
N GLY A 144 3.91 21.62 -3.76
CA GLY A 144 3.72 20.41 -2.94
C GLY A 144 3.81 19.11 -3.75
N LEU A 145 3.23 19.07 -4.96
CA LEU A 145 3.37 17.93 -5.87
C LEU A 145 4.80 17.78 -6.41
N GLY A 146 5.50 18.90 -6.68
CA GLY A 146 6.91 18.90 -7.03
C GLY A 146 7.81 18.34 -5.92
N LEU A 147 7.52 18.68 -4.66
CA LEU A 147 8.21 18.12 -3.49
C LEU A 147 7.91 16.62 -3.31
N ALA A 148 6.69 16.15 -3.60
CA ALA A 148 6.38 14.72 -3.62
C ALA A 148 7.18 13.98 -4.70
N ALA A 149 7.28 14.53 -5.91
CA ALA A 149 8.11 13.98 -6.99
C ALA A 149 9.61 13.96 -6.63
N ALA A 150 10.12 15.03 -6.01
CA ALA A 150 11.50 15.08 -5.53
C ALA A 150 11.76 14.06 -4.41
N GLY A 151 10.81 13.88 -3.48
CA GLY A 151 10.87 12.85 -2.45
C GLY A 151 10.91 11.44 -3.04
N ALA A 152 10.06 11.16 -4.04
CA ALA A 152 10.06 9.91 -4.78
C ALA A 152 11.42 9.64 -5.46
N ALA A 153 11.99 10.66 -6.12
CA ALA A 153 13.31 10.57 -6.75
C ALA A 153 14.42 10.30 -5.72
N MET A 154 14.43 11.00 -4.58
CA MET A 154 15.38 10.75 -3.50
C MET A 154 15.28 9.32 -2.95
N VAL A 155 14.07 8.78 -2.75
CA VAL A 155 13.91 7.39 -2.29
C VAL A 155 14.46 6.38 -3.30
N MET A 156 14.35 6.64 -4.61
CA MET A 156 14.94 5.75 -5.63
C MET A 156 16.46 5.86 -5.72
N ILE A 157 17.01 7.07 -5.55
CA ILE A 157 18.46 7.33 -5.56
C ILE A 157 19.13 6.72 -4.31
N TYR A 158 18.52 6.92 -3.14
CA TYR A 158 19.07 6.50 -1.83
C TYR A 158 18.40 5.23 -1.28
N LYS A 159 17.82 4.39 -2.15
CA LYS A 159 17.24 3.11 -1.72
C LYS A 159 18.31 2.24 -1.04
N PRO A 160 17.97 1.51 0.04
CA PRO A 160 18.91 0.59 0.67
C PRO A 160 19.43 -0.44 -0.35
N VAL A 161 20.75 -0.57 -0.44
CA VAL A 161 21.40 -1.70 -1.10
C VAL A 161 21.83 -2.63 0.01
N ASP A 162 21.27 -3.84 0.05
CA ASP A 162 21.69 -4.90 0.97
C ASP A 162 23.14 -5.30 0.63
N LYS A 163 24.10 -4.63 1.26
CA LYS A 163 25.47 -5.15 1.33
C LYS A 163 25.39 -6.46 2.13
N PRO A 164 26.02 -7.56 1.67
CA PRO A 164 26.11 -8.78 2.46
C PRO A 164 26.66 -8.42 3.84
N HIS A 165 25.89 -8.72 4.89
CA HIS A 165 26.44 -8.70 6.24
C HIS A 165 27.52 -9.77 6.27
N ALA A 166 28.77 -9.35 6.23
CA ALA A 166 29.89 -10.23 6.51
C ALA A 166 29.68 -10.74 7.94
N VAL A 167 29.28 -12.01 8.06
CA VAL A 167 29.22 -12.69 9.35
C VAL A 167 30.63 -12.61 9.95
N PRO A 168 30.83 -12.01 11.13
CA PRO A 168 32.15 -12.00 11.74
C PRO A 168 32.59 -13.44 11.98
N ALA A 169 33.67 -13.85 11.30
CA ALA A 169 34.30 -15.16 11.47
C ALA A 169 35.00 -15.19 12.85
N ALA A 170 34.21 -15.39 13.90
CA ALA A 170 34.63 -15.32 15.29
C ALA A 170 33.83 -16.29 16.19
N VAL A 171 33.62 -17.54 15.73
CA VAL A 171 33.13 -18.65 16.56
C VAL A 171 34.03 -19.90 16.44
N GLU A 172 35.19 -19.78 15.78
CA GLU A 172 36.08 -20.92 15.46
C GLU A 172 37.43 -20.86 16.17
N GLN A 173 37.49 -20.31 17.39
CA GLN A 173 38.66 -20.39 18.29
C GLN A 173 38.29 -20.50 19.79
N VAL A 174 37.34 -21.38 20.16
CA VAL A 174 37.13 -21.79 21.58
C VAL A 174 36.86 -23.31 21.70
N VAL A 175 37.65 -24.12 20.98
CA VAL A 175 37.81 -25.58 21.07
C VAL A 175 39.21 -25.85 20.50
N GLU A 176 40.18 -26.55 21.09
CA GLU A 176 40.40 -27.19 22.41
C GLU A 176 41.93 -26.95 22.74
N PRO A 177 42.57 -27.41 23.85
CA PRO A 177 42.11 -28.27 24.94
C PRO A 177 42.43 -27.80 26.38
N ALA A 178 41.60 -28.24 27.34
CA ALA A 178 41.93 -28.22 28.76
C ALA A 178 42.55 -29.55 29.18
N ILE A 179 43.89 -29.58 29.26
CA ILE A 179 44.64 -30.67 29.90
C ILE A 179 44.32 -30.63 31.40
N ASN A 180 43.76 -31.71 31.95
CA ASN A 180 43.73 -31.92 33.40
C ASN A 180 44.38 -33.27 33.72
N ASP A 181 45.64 -33.16 34.11
CA ASP A 181 46.38 -34.21 34.80
C ASP A 181 45.84 -34.33 36.23
N THR A 182 45.36 -35.52 36.60
CA THR A 182 45.13 -35.93 37.98
C THR A 182 45.47 -37.41 38.13
N GLY A 183 46.77 -37.72 38.12
CA GLY A 183 47.23 -38.96 38.74
C GLY A 183 47.16 -38.88 40.26
N THR A 184 46.66 -39.92 40.93
CA THR A 184 47.25 -40.45 42.18
C THR A 184 46.73 -41.85 42.49
N THR A 185 47.67 -42.71 42.90
CA THR A 185 47.54 -43.98 43.66
C THR A 185 46.64 -45.08 43.10
#